data_AF-A0A4R1GEK9-F1
#
_entry.id   AF-A0A4R1GEK9-F1
#
_cell.length_a   1.000
_cell.length_b   1.000
_cell.length_c   1.000
_cell.angle_alpha   90.00
_cell.angle_beta   90.00
_cell.angle_gamma   90.00
#
_symmetry.space_group_name_H-M   'P 1'
#
loop_
_entity.id
_entity.type
_entity.pdbx_description
1 polymer ?
#
loop_
_entity_poly.entity_id
_entity_poly.type
_entity_poly.pdbx_seq_one_letter_code
_entity_poly.pdbx_strand_id
1 'polypeptide(L)'
;MEAKSFGEKVYFVANGIRLHIKEFFLRLTGLFNRYDYCISFPSVPEGLKAEKYIKGFKAVSVPIPDEIFEGCGVGILVKAEDKDRLLKHFKENGILVSGVFKRTGNSFVEVKE
;
A
#
# COMPACT_ATOMS: atom_id res chain seq x y z
N MET A 1 17.87 11.67 17.19
CA MET A 1 18.25 10.90 15.98
C MET A 1 18.13 11.88 14.81
N GLU A 2 19.26 12.47 14.43
CA GLU A 2 19.34 13.57 13.46
C GLU A 2 18.92 13.09 12.06
N ALA A 3 18.10 13.90 11.39
CA ALA A 3 17.69 13.67 10.02
C ALA A 3 18.93 13.68 9.12
N LYS A 4 19.37 12.49 8.68
CA LYS A 4 20.41 12.34 7.69
C LYS A 4 19.87 12.79 6.32
N SER A 5 20.66 13.63 5.66
CA SER A 5 20.60 14.11 4.28
C SER A 5 19.32 14.78 3.76
N PHE A 6 19.47 16.00 3.23
CA PHE A 6 18.45 16.74 2.48
C PHE A 6 17.86 15.91 1.31
N GLY A 7 18.66 14.99 0.74
CA GLY A 7 18.22 14.06 -0.31
C GLY A 7 17.18 13.04 0.15
N GLU A 8 17.25 12.56 1.39
CA GLU A 8 16.24 11.64 1.94
C GLU A 8 14.89 12.34 2.10
N LYS A 9 14.89 13.59 2.58
CA LYS A 9 13.67 14.41 2.65
C LYS A 9 13.02 14.62 1.29
N VAL A 10 13.80 14.98 0.27
CA VAL A 10 13.28 15.16 -1.10
C VAL A 10 12.73 13.83 -1.64
N TYR A 11 13.41 12.72 -1.38
CA TYR A 11 12.94 11.39 -1.76
C TYR A 11 11.61 11.03 -1.11
N PHE A 12 11.45 11.29 0.19
CA PHE A 12 10.18 11.05 0.90
C PHE A 12 9.05 11.92 0.35
N VAL A 13 9.30 13.22 0.13
CA VAL A 13 8.31 14.15 -0.42
C VAL A 13 7.91 13.74 -1.84
N ALA A 14 8.87 13.40 -2.70
CA ALA A 14 8.61 12.98 -4.07
C ALA A 14 7.80 11.68 -4.13
N ASN A 15 8.09 10.71 -3.28
CA ASN A 15 7.31 9.47 -3.20
C ASN A 15 5.89 9.72 -2.67
N GLY A 16 5.74 10.59 -1.66
CA GLY A 16 4.42 11.01 -1.17
C GLY A 16 3.56 11.64 -2.28
N ILE A 17 4.12 12.62 -3.00
CA ILE A 17 3.43 13.26 -4.14
C ILE A 17 3.08 12.23 -5.22
N ARG A 18 4.00 11.33 -5.57
CA ARG A 18 3.76 10.27 -6.57
C ARG A 18 2.61 9.35 -6.16
N LEU A 19 2.56 8.96 -4.90
CA LEU A 19 1.50 8.11 -4.34
C LEU A 19 0.15 8.84 -4.41
N HIS A 20 0.08 10.10 -3.98
CA HIS A 20 -1.16 10.88 -4.05
C HIS A 20 -1.64 11.10 -5.49
N ILE A 21 -0.74 11.36 -6.44
CA ILE A 21 -1.12 11.50 -7.86
C ILE A 21 -1.69 10.19 -8.40
N LYS A 22 -1.08 9.04 -8.07
CA LYS A 22 -1.59 7.72 -8.46
C LYS A 22 -2.98 7.47 -7.89
N GLU A 23 -3.18 7.75 -6.60
CA GLU A 23 -4.47 7.60 -5.95
C GLU A 23 -5.54 8.47 -6.60
N PHE A 24 -5.23 9.76 -6.83
CA PHE A 24 -6.14 10.68 -7.49
C PHE A 24 -6.55 10.17 -8.87
N PHE A 25 -5.59 9.68 -9.67
CA PHE A 25 -5.87 9.11 -10.98
C PHE A 25 -6.74 7.84 -10.89
N LEU A 26 -6.46 6.95 -9.94
CA LEU A 26 -7.25 5.74 -9.71
C LEU A 26 -8.69 6.04 -9.29
N ARG A 27 -8.90 7.06 -8.45
CA ARG A 27 -10.23 7.52 -8.04
C ARG A 27 -10.97 8.16 -9.22
N LEU A 28 -10.31 9.03 -9.97
CA LEU A 28 -10.89 9.73 -11.13
C LEU A 28 -11.30 8.76 -12.25
N THR A 29 -10.50 7.71 -12.49
CA THR A 29 -10.80 6.67 -13.48
C THR A 29 -11.75 5.58 -12.98
N GLY A 30 -12.17 5.61 -11.71
CA GLY A 30 -12.96 4.56 -11.07
C GLY A 30 -12.21 3.23 -10.88
N LEU A 31 -10.91 3.16 -11.21
CA LEU A 31 -10.08 1.97 -11.06
C LEU A 31 -9.79 1.63 -9.60
N PHE A 32 -9.85 2.62 -8.70
CA PHE A 32 -9.65 2.43 -7.26
C PHE A 32 -10.61 1.39 -6.66
N ASN A 33 -11.87 1.41 -7.12
CA ASN A 33 -12.92 0.50 -6.65
C ASN A 33 -12.79 -0.92 -7.23
N ARG A 34 -11.87 -1.14 -8.17
CA ARG A 34 -11.60 -2.47 -8.74
C ARG A 34 -10.65 -3.32 -7.91
N TYR A 35 -10.10 -2.76 -6.83
CA TYR A 35 -9.25 -3.47 -5.88
C TYR A 35 -10.06 -3.80 -4.63
N ASP A 36 -10.02 -5.08 -4.26
CA ASP A 36 -10.86 -5.65 -3.22
C ASP A 36 -10.20 -5.56 -1.84
N TYR A 37 -8.87 -5.47 -1.78
CA TYR A 37 -8.12 -5.44 -0.54
C TYR A 37 -7.09 -4.32 -0.52
N CYS A 38 -6.76 -3.84 0.67
CA CYS A 38 -5.63 -2.98 0.97
C CYS A 38 -4.75 -3.67 2.02
N ILE A 39 -3.46 -3.78 1.75
CA ILE A 39 -2.46 -4.32 2.67
C ILE A 39 -1.73 -3.14 3.30
N SER A 40 -1.70 -3.08 4.62
CA SER A 40 -0.95 -2.07 5.39
C SER A 40 0.38 -2.65 5.89
N PHE A 41 1.32 -1.76 6.18
CA PHE A 41 2.67 -2.09 6.64
C PHE A 41 2.95 -1.41 7.98
N PRO A 42 3.98 -1.87 8.73
CA PRO A 42 4.33 -1.27 10.02
C PRO A 42 5.12 0.04 9.88
N SER A 43 5.75 0.28 8.72
CA SER A 43 6.52 1.49 8.48
C SER A 43 6.60 1.85 6.98
N VAL A 44 6.75 3.15 6.67
CA VAL A 44 6.89 3.63 5.28
C VAL A 44 8.02 2.90 4.52
N PRO A 45 9.22 2.68 5.10
CA PRO A 45 10.27 1.90 4.45
C PRO A 45 9.84 0.49 4.07
N GLU A 46 9.04 -0.17 4.92
CA GLU A 46 8.52 -1.52 4.65
C GLU A 46 7.50 -1.51 3.50
N GLY A 47 6.60 -0.53 3.47
CA GLY A 47 5.66 -0.35 2.36
C GLY A 47 6.37 -0.02 1.03
N LEU A 48 7.42 0.80 1.06
CA LEU A 48 8.26 1.08 -0.12
C LEU A 48 9.07 -0.14 -0.56
N LYS A 49 9.52 -0.96 0.38
CA LYS A 49 10.14 -2.26 0.08
C LYS A 49 9.12 -3.16 -0.61
N ALA A 50 7.92 -3.28 -0.06
CA ALA A 50 6.84 -4.09 -0.62
C ALA A 50 6.47 -3.69 -2.05
N GLU A 51 6.47 -2.38 -2.37
CA GLU A 51 6.24 -1.87 -3.74
C GLU A 51 7.15 -2.54 -4.78
N LYS A 52 8.39 -2.90 -4.42
CA LYS A 52 9.33 -3.54 -5.36
C LYS A 52 8.91 -4.97 -5.74
N TYR A 53 8.07 -5.61 -4.94
CA TYR A 53 7.65 -7.00 -5.06
C TYR A 53 6.22 -7.19 -5.58
N ILE A 54 5.50 -6.09 -5.88
CA ILE A 54 4.14 -6.19 -6.45
C ILE A 54 4.12 -6.34 -7.98
N LYS A 55 5.28 -6.25 -8.65
CA LYS A 55 5.36 -6.40 -10.11
C LYS A 55 4.93 -7.81 -10.52
N GLY A 56 3.97 -7.89 -11.45
CA GLY A 56 3.40 -9.17 -11.90
C GLY A 56 2.11 -9.57 -11.18
N PHE A 57 1.69 -8.81 -10.17
CA PHE A 57 0.39 -8.96 -9.51
C PHE A 57 -0.56 -7.85 -9.94
N LYS A 58 -1.86 -8.09 -9.86
CA LYS A 58 -2.90 -7.06 -10.01
C LYS A 58 -2.99 -6.21 -8.74
N ALA A 59 -1.90 -5.51 -8.45
CA ALA A 59 -1.70 -4.71 -7.26
C ALA A 59 -1.06 -3.35 -7.58
N VAL A 60 -1.34 -2.36 -6.75
CA VAL A 60 -0.81 -1.00 -6.91
C VAL A 60 -0.50 -0.36 -5.55
N SER A 61 0.60 0.38 -5.49
CA SER A 61 0.94 1.20 -4.32
C SER A 61 0.18 2.52 -4.33
N VAL A 62 -0.39 2.84 -3.18
CA VAL A 62 -1.16 4.05 -2.89
C VAL A 62 -0.74 4.59 -1.52
N PRO A 63 -1.00 5.87 -1.20
CA PRO A 63 -0.95 6.26 0.21
C PRO A 63 -2.01 5.45 0.95
N ILE A 64 -1.78 5.21 2.24
CA ILE A 64 -2.77 4.49 3.03
C ILE A 64 -4.12 5.25 2.94
N PRO A 65 -5.23 4.60 2.56
CA PRO A 65 -6.53 5.25 2.60
C PRO A 65 -6.82 5.78 4.00
N ASP A 66 -7.34 7.00 4.11
CA ASP A 66 -7.62 7.68 5.40
C ASP A 66 -8.52 6.85 6.34
N GLU A 67 -9.27 5.91 5.78
CA GLU A 67 -10.19 5.01 6.47
C GLU A 67 -9.47 3.89 7.23
N ILE A 68 -8.18 3.66 6.94
CA ILE A 68 -7.34 2.65 7.58
C ILE A 68 -6.42 3.34 8.60
N PHE A 69 -6.85 3.36 9.86
CA PHE A 69 -6.14 4.02 10.95
C PHE A 69 -4.81 3.37 11.34
N GLU A 70 -4.60 2.09 11.00
CA GLU A 70 -3.44 1.30 11.46
C GLU A 70 -2.27 1.25 10.46
N GLY A 71 -2.35 1.97 9.34
CA GLY A 71 -1.34 1.91 8.29
C GLY A 71 -0.32 3.04 8.30
N CYS A 72 0.92 2.72 7.89
CA CYS A 72 2.04 3.65 7.87
C CYS A 72 2.16 4.45 6.55
N GLY A 73 1.20 5.29 6.19
CA GLY A 73 1.31 6.21 5.03
C GLY A 73 1.45 5.57 3.63
N VAL A 74 1.70 4.26 3.52
CA VAL A 74 1.79 3.49 2.27
C VAL A 74 0.93 2.23 2.42
N GLY A 75 0.07 1.98 1.44
CA GLY A 75 -0.72 0.77 1.31
C GLY A 75 -0.56 0.13 -0.07
N ILE A 76 -0.77 -1.19 -0.15
CA ILE A 76 -0.87 -1.89 -1.43
C ILE A 76 -2.31 -2.30 -1.64
N LEU A 77 -2.96 -1.75 -2.65
CA LEU A 77 -4.24 -2.25 -3.14
C LEU A 77 -4.01 -3.49 -3.99
N VAL A 78 -4.81 -4.53 -3.79
CA VAL A 78 -4.71 -5.79 -4.53
C VAL A 78 -6.10 -6.35 -4.82
N LYS A 79 -6.23 -7.02 -5.97
CA LYS A 79 -7.45 -7.77 -6.31
C LYS A 79 -7.52 -9.08 -5.53
N ALA A 80 -8.74 -9.55 -5.26
CA ALA A 80 -8.99 -10.79 -4.53
C ALA A 80 -8.21 -12.00 -5.09
N GLU A 81 -8.14 -12.11 -6.43
CA GLU A 81 -7.48 -13.21 -7.13
C GLU A 81 -5.95 -13.31 -6.86
N ASP A 82 -5.30 -12.20 -6.51
CA ASP A 82 -3.86 -12.15 -6.28
C ASP A 82 -3.50 -11.92 -4.80
N LYS A 83 -4.49 -11.68 -3.92
CA LYS A 83 -4.27 -11.36 -2.50
C LYS A 83 -3.40 -12.42 -1.81
N ASP A 84 -3.83 -13.68 -1.81
CA ASP A 84 -3.13 -14.76 -1.09
C ASP A 84 -1.75 -15.04 -1.69
N ARG A 85 -1.62 -14.97 -3.02
CA ARG A 85 -0.34 -15.14 -3.71
C ARG A 85 0.64 -14.02 -3.35
N LEU A 86 0.15 -12.79 -3.27
CA LEU A 86 0.96 -11.62 -2.92
C LEU A 86 1.38 -11.66 -1.44
N LEU A 87 0.49 -12.02 -0.52
CA LEU A 87 0.80 -12.18 0.91
C LEU A 87 1.86 -13.28 1.13
N LYS A 88 1.71 -14.41 0.44
CA LYS A 88 2.73 -15.46 0.45
C LYS A 88 4.07 -14.96 -0.11
N HIS A 89 4.05 -14.24 -1.22
CA HIS A 89 5.26 -13.67 -1.82
C HIS A 89 5.94 -12.66 -0.88
N PHE A 90 5.19 -11.82 -0.16
CA PHE A 90 5.72 -10.94 0.86
C PHE A 90 6.37 -11.71 2.01
N LYS A 91 5.70 -12.74 2.52
CA LYS A 91 6.25 -13.60 3.58
C LYS A 91 7.57 -14.27 3.16
N GLU A 92 7.63 -14.81 1.95
CA GLU A 92 8.83 -15.45 1.39
C GLU A 92 10.01 -14.47 1.21
N ASN A 93 9.71 -13.18 0.96
CA ASN A 93 10.72 -12.13 0.81
C ASN A 93 10.99 -11.34 2.10
N GLY A 94 10.47 -11.82 3.25
CA GLY A 94 10.66 -11.19 4.55
C GLY A 94 10.09 -9.76 4.61
N ILE A 95 8.93 -9.54 4.00
CA ILE A 95 8.17 -8.29 4.09
C ILE A 95 7.15 -8.41 5.22
N LEU A 96 7.17 -7.45 6.13
CA LEU A 96 6.24 -7.40 7.26
C LEU A 96 4.94 -6.73 6.86
N VAL A 97 3.83 -7.41 7.06
CA VAL A 97 2.47 -6.88 6.87
C VAL A 97 1.87 -6.57 8.23
N SER A 98 1.27 -5.40 8.39
CA SER A 98 0.58 -5.01 9.62
C SER A 98 -0.86 -5.48 9.65
N GLY A 99 -1.56 -5.38 8.52
CA GLY A 99 -2.95 -5.76 8.42
C GLY A 99 -3.41 -5.90 6.98
N VAL A 100 -4.49 -6.64 6.80
CA VAL A 100 -5.16 -6.83 5.52
C VAL A 100 -6.58 -6.31 5.69
N PHE A 101 -7.00 -5.40 4.82
CA PHE A 101 -8.29 -4.74 4.90
C PHE A 101 -9.08 -5.03 3.64
N LYS A 102 -10.30 -5.53 3.78
CA LYS A 102 -11.22 -5.77 2.67
C LYS A 102 -12.07 -4.54 2.42
N ARG A 103 -12.20 -4.15 1.16
CA ARG A 103 -13.11 -3.10 0.73
C ARG A 103 -14.56 -3.56 0.93
N THR A 104 -15.34 -2.75 1.65
CA THR A 104 -16.78 -2.90 1.86
C THR A 104 -17.45 -1.56 1.54
N GLY A 105 -18.07 -1.48 0.37
CA GLY A 105 -18.60 -0.21 -0.15
C GLY A 105 -17.48 0.79 -0.40
N ASN A 106 -17.56 1.95 0.27
CA ASN A 106 -16.53 2.98 0.18
C ASN A 106 -15.39 2.78 1.20
N SER A 107 -15.54 1.86 2.16
CA SER A 107 -14.62 1.72 3.29
C SER A 107 -13.82 0.44 3.32
N PHE A 108 -12.84 0.39 4.21
CA PHE A 108 -11.97 -0.74 4.43
C PHE A 108 -12.21 -1.31 5.83
N VAL A 109 -12.43 -2.63 5.90
CA VAL A 109 -12.62 -3.35 7.16
C VAL A 109 -11.49 -4.35 7.30
N GLU A 110 -10.82 -4.35 8.44
CA GLU A 110 -9.75 -5.30 8.72
C GLU A 110 -10.30 -6.74 8.67
N VAL A 111 -9.62 -7.61 7.93
CA VAL A 111 -9.87 -9.04 7.91
C VAL A 111 -8.71 -9.71 8.64
N LYS A 112 -9.01 -10.27 9.82
CA LYS A 112 -8.03 -11.08 10.56
C LYS A 112 -7.90 -12.42 9.86
N GLU A 113 -6.71 -12.70 9.34
CA GLU A 113 -6.27 -14.03 8.91
C GLU A 113 -5.42 -14.70 9.99
#